data_AF-D3UWY5-F1
#
_entry.id   AF-D3UWY5-F1
#
_cell.length_a   1.000
_cell.length_b   1.000
_cell.length_c   1.000
_cell.angle_alpha   90.00
_cell.angle_beta   90.00
_cell.angle_gamma   90.00
#
_symmetry.space_group_name_H-M   'P 1'
#
loop_
_entity.id
_entity.type
_entity.pdbx_description
1 polymer ?
#
loop_
_entity_poly.entity_id
_entity_poly.type
_entity_poly.pdbx_seq_one_letter_code
_entity_poly.pdbx_strand_id
1 'polypeptide(L)' 'MAGYRETADHLPNSNLMLTPDLLSHLHPRAIIMHPLPRGYELPYELDNSVHCAYFSQAENGVFVRMAILQGYFNVIGGR' A
#
# COMPACT_ATOMS: atom_id res chain seq x y z
N MET A 1 19.37 21.34 3.18
CA MET A 1 18.51 20.21 2.80
C MET A 1 17.22 20.31 3.60
N ALA A 2 16.46 21.38 3.32
CA ALA A 2 15.21 21.74 3.99
C ALA A 2 14.07 21.33 3.07
N GLY A 3 13.11 20.51 3.55
CA GLY A 3 12.02 20.09 2.68
C GLY A 3 10.98 19.10 3.23
N TYR A 4 11.20 18.45 4.37
CA TYR A 4 10.13 17.71 5.04
C TYR A 4 9.68 18.52 6.24
N ARG A 5 8.61 19.30 6.04
CA ARG A 5 8.08 20.23 7.03
C ARG A 5 7.57 19.43 8.23
N GLU A 6 8.15 19.68 9.40
CA GLU A 6 7.66 19.27 10.72
C GLU A 6 6.33 19.99 11.01
N THR A 7 5.22 19.53 10.42
CA THR A 7 3.88 20.02 10.73
C THR A 7 3.11 18.88 11.35
N ALA A 8 2.65 19.05 12.60
CA ALA A 8 1.61 18.36 13.40
C ALA A 8 1.18 16.89 13.15
N ASP A 9 1.31 16.34 11.95
CA ASP A 9 0.90 15.03 11.47
C ASP A 9 1.87 13.88 11.86
N HIS A 10 2.99 14.22 12.52
CA HIS A 10 3.99 13.24 13.02
C HIS A 10 3.70 12.73 14.43
N LEU A 11 2.76 13.36 15.15
CA LEU A 11 2.25 12.75 16.37
C LEU A 11 1.36 11.58 15.94
N PRO A 12 1.64 10.35 16.41
CA PRO A 12 0.84 9.19 16.03
C PRO A 12 -0.60 9.44 16.46
N ASN A 13 -1.45 9.75 15.48
CA ASN A 13 -2.87 9.79 15.70
C ASN A 13 -3.31 8.34 15.82
N SER A 14 -3.56 7.88 17.05
CA SER A 14 -3.97 6.51 17.34
C SER A 14 -5.23 6.10 16.56
N ASN A 15 -6.05 7.07 16.14
CA ASN A 15 -7.26 6.81 15.34
C ASN A 15 -6.97 6.41 13.89
N LEU A 16 -5.73 6.58 13.41
CA LEU A 16 -5.32 6.26 12.04
C LEU A 16 -4.33 5.10 11.97
N MET A 17 -4.03 4.45 13.10
CA MET A 17 -3.15 3.30 13.18
C MET A 17 -3.96 2.00 13.10
N LEU A 18 -3.56 1.10 12.20
CA LEU A 18 -4.11 -0.25 12.17
C LEU A 18 -3.58 -1.05 13.36
N THR A 19 -4.46 -1.83 13.99
CA THR A 19 -4.12 -2.69 15.12
C THR A 19 -4.61 -4.12 14.89
N PRO A 20 -3.98 -5.13 15.53
CA PRO A 20 -4.46 -6.51 15.45
C PRO A 20 -5.93 -6.65 15.89
N ASP A 21 -6.35 -5.91 16.92
CA ASP A 21 -7.73 -5.90 17.39
C ASP A 21 -8.69 -5.38 16.32
N LEU A 22 -8.35 -4.29 15.62
CA LEU A 22 -9.16 -3.80 14.50
C LEU A 22 -9.28 -4.84 13.38
N LEU A 23 -8.17 -5.51 13.06
CA LEU A 23 -8.13 -6.57 12.05
C LEU A 23 -9.05 -7.75 12.40
N SER A 24 -9.21 -8.08 13.69
CA SER A 24 -10.10 -9.18 14.13
C SER A 24 -11.58 -8.95 13.82
N HIS A 25 -11.98 -7.69 13.60
CA HIS A 25 -13.35 -7.32 13.23
C HIS A 25 -13.57 -7.29 11.72
N LEU A 26 -12.53 -7.50 10.92
CA LEU A 26 -12.65 -7.49 9.47
C LEU A 26 -13.42 -8.70 8.97
N HIS A 27 -14.13 -8.50 7.86
CA HIS A 27 -14.73 -9.62 7.14
C HIS A 27 -13.63 -10.63 6.75
N PRO A 28 -13.85 -11.96 6.84
CA PRO A 28 -12.81 -12.96 6.57
C PRO A 28 -12.15 -12.88 5.18
N ARG A 29 -12.82 -12.23 4.22
CA ARG A 29 -12.33 -12.00 2.84
C ARG A 29 -11.82 -10.58 2.58
N ALA A 30 -11.81 -9.70 3.58
CA ALA A 30 -11.29 -8.36 3.42
C ALA A 30 -9.78 -8.41 3.17
N ILE A 31 -9.27 -7.42 2.42
CA ILE A 31 -7.84 -7.23 2.20
C ILE A 31 -7.44 -5.81 2.58
N ILE A 32 -6.19 -5.66 3.02
CA ILE A 32 -5.55 -4.40 3.35
C ILE A 32 -4.54 -4.10 2.26
N MET A 33 -4.74 -2.96 1.59
CA MET A 33 -3.84 -2.41 0.58
C MET A 33 -3.10 -1.22 1.15
N HIS A 34 -1.87 -0.99 0.71
CA HIS A 34 -1.04 0.13 1.13
C HIS A 34 0.00 0.45 0.05
N PRO A 35 0.14 1.71 -0.39
CA PRO A 35 1.02 2.07 -1.50
C PRO A 35 2.52 2.03 -1.16
N LEU A 36 2.87 2.04 0.13
CA LEU A 36 4.24 2.13 0.67
C LEU A 36 4.96 3.45 0.25
N PRO A 37 6.01 3.91 0.99
CA PRO A 37 6.52 3.36 2.25
C PRO A 37 5.49 3.47 3.37
N ARG A 38 5.54 2.54 4.32
CA ARG A 38 4.69 2.56 5.52
C ARG A 38 5.27 3.51 6.58
N GLY A 39 4.40 4.10 7.40
CA GLY A 39 4.71 4.89 8.58
C GLY A 39 4.10 4.30 9.85
N TYR A 40 3.63 5.16 10.76
CA TYR A 40 3.00 4.73 12.02
C TYR A 40 1.62 4.09 11.81
N GLU A 41 0.98 4.36 10.67
CA GLU A 41 -0.34 3.88 10.31
C GLU A 41 -0.41 2.36 10.07
N LEU A 42 0.72 1.74 9.70
CA LEU A 42 0.80 0.31 9.36
C LEU A 42 1.99 -0.37 10.08
N PRO A 43 1.77 -0.85 11.31
CA PRO A 43 2.79 -1.54 12.11
C PRO A 43 3.27 -2.86 11.47
N TYR A 44 4.55 -3.18 11.65
CA TYR A 44 5.17 -4.42 11.12
C TYR A 44 4.56 -5.71 11.66
N GLU A 45 4.01 -5.70 12.88
CA GLU A 45 3.34 -6.86 13.48
C GLU A 45 2.14 -7.36 12.65
N LEU A 46 1.55 -6.50 11.80
CA LEU A 46 0.43 -6.86 10.94
C LEU A 46 0.87 -7.61 9.67
N ASP A 47 2.17 -7.70 9.36
CA ASP A 47 2.66 -8.31 8.11
C ASP A 47 2.24 -9.78 7.94
N ASN A 48 2.07 -10.50 9.05
CA ASN A 48 1.66 -11.90 9.03
C ASN A 48 0.14 -12.10 8.95
N SER A 49 -0.65 -11.02 8.95
CA SER A 49 -2.10 -11.11 8.82
C SER A 49 -2.49 -11.61 7.43
N VAL A 50 -3.44 -12.53 7.38
CA VAL A 50 -4.04 -13.02 6.12
C VAL A 50 -4.73 -11.93 5.32
N HIS A 51 -5.05 -10.80 5.96
CA HIS A 51 -5.67 -9.65 5.30
C HIS A 51 -4.65 -8.79 4.55
N CYS A 52 -3.36 -8.85 4.88
CA CYS A 52 -2.36 -7.93 4.34
C CYS A 52 -1.93 -8.33 2.91
N ALA A 53 -2.22 -7.46 1.94
CA ALA A 53 -1.97 -7.71 0.51
C ALA A 53 -1.01 -6.70 -0.15
N TYR A 54 -0.43 -5.78 0.61
CA TYR A 54 0.40 -4.69 0.07
C TYR A 54 1.72 -5.15 -0.57
N PHE A 55 2.28 -6.30 -0.19
CA PHE A 55 3.44 -6.86 -0.89
C PHE A 55 3.08 -7.40 -2.26
N SER A 56 2.02 -8.21 -2.36
CA SER A 56 1.47 -8.64 -3.64
C SER A 56 1.01 -7.46 -4.49
N GLN A 57 0.47 -6.39 -3.88
CA GLN A 57 0.15 -5.15 -4.58
C GLN A 57 1.38 -4.50 -5.21
N ALA A 58 2.50 -4.40 -4.49
CA ALA A 58 3.74 -3.84 -5.01
C ALA A 58 4.31 -4.67 -6.18
N GLU A 59 4.27 -6.00 -6.04
CA GLU A 59 4.62 -6.95 -7.10
C GLU A 59 3.71 -6.80 -8.33
N ASN A 60 2.39 -6.74 -8.12
CA ASN A 60 1.40 -6.53 -9.17
C ASN A 60 1.64 -5.22 -9.93
N GLY A 61 2.22 -4.21 -9.29
CA GLY A 61 2.65 -2.97 -9.94
C GLY A 61 3.62 -3.18 -11.10
N VAL A 62 4.47 -4.22 -11.07
CA VAL A 62 5.38 -4.56 -12.17
C VAL A 62 4.59 -5.01 -13.40
N PHE A 63 3.66 -5.96 -13.22
CA PHE A 63 2.84 -6.50 -14.30
C PHE A 63 1.91 -5.46 -14.92
N VAL A 64 1.29 -4.62 -14.08
CA VAL A 64 0.44 -3.52 -14.57
C VAL A 64 1.26 -2.54 -15.42
N ARG A 65 2.47 -2.16 -14.97
CA ARG A 65 3.34 -1.28 -15.77
C ARG A 65 3.75 -1.91 -17.09
N MET A 66 4.09 -3.21 -17.11
CA MET A 66 4.40 -3.92 -18.36
C MET A 66 3.21 -3.91 -19.33
N ALA A 67 2.00 -4.19 -18.84
CA ALA A 67 0.79 -4.16 -19.66
C ALA A 67 0.50 -2.75 -20.22
N ILE A 68 0.67 -1.71 -19.41
CA ILE A 68 0.50 -0.32 -19.86
C ILE A 68 1.53 0.04 -20.94
N LEU A 69 2.80 -0.28 -20.72
CA LEU A 69 3.87 -0.01 -21.69
C LEU A 69 3.65 -0.78 -22.99
N GLN A 70 3.30 -2.07 -22.90
CA GLN A 70 2.96 -2.88 -24.07
C GLN A 70 1.77 -2.28 -24.82
N GLY A 71 0.70 -1.89 -24.12
CA GLY A 71 -0.46 -1.24 -24.73
C GLY A 71 -0.09 0.06 -25.43
N TYR A 72 0.67 0.92 -24.77
CA TYR A 72 1.13 2.20 -25.33
C TYR A 72 2.00 2.01 -26.58
N PHE A 73 3.02 1.15 -26.51
CA PHE A 73 3.92 0.92 -27.64
C PHE A 73 3.26 0.16 -28.79
N ASN A 74 2.34 -0.76 -28.51
CA ASN A 74 1.60 -1.45 -29.57
C ASN A 74 0.58 -0.55 -30.28
N VAL A 75 0.07 0.49 -29.60
CA VAL A 75 -0.84 1.48 -30.22
C VAL A 75 -0.09 2.48 -31.10
N ILE A 76 1.18 2.80 -30.81
CA ILE A 76 1.94 3.84 -31.53
C ILE A 76 2.96 3.24 -32.52
N GLY A 77 3.39 1.99 -32.30
CA GLY A 77 4.47 1.32 -33.01
C GLY A 77 4.07 0.41 -34.19
N GLY A 78 2.79 0.38 -34.58
CA GLY A 78 2.36 -0.33 -35.79
C GLY A 78 1.85 -1.75 -35.54
N ARG A 79 0.54 -1.83 -35.31
CA ARG A 79 -0.37 -2.51 -36.22
C ARG A 79 -1.44 -1.54 -36.65
#